data_AF-A0A6A6KC54-F1
#
_entry.id   AF-A0A6A6KC54-F1
#
_cell.length_a   1.000
_cell.length_b   1.000
_cell.length_c   1.000
_cell.angle_alpha   90.00
_cell.angle_beta   90.00
_cell.angle_gamma   90.00
#
_symmetry.space_group_name_H-M   'P 1'
#
loop_
_entity.id
_entity.type
_entity.pdbx_description
1 polymer ?
#
loop_
_entity_poly.entity_id
_entity_poly.type
_entity_poly.pdbx_seq_one_letter_code
_entity_poly.pdbx_strand_id
1 'polypeptide(L)'
;MGISRDSMHKRRATGGKKKAWRKKRKYELGRQPANTKLSSNKTVRRIRVRGGNVKWRALRLDTGNYSWGSEAVTRKTRILDVVYNASNNELVRTQTLVKSAIVQVDAAPFKQWYLQHYGVDIGRKKKTAATKKEGEEGEAATEEAKKSNHVLRKLEKRQQTRKLDPHIEDQFGGGRLLACISSRPGQCGRADGSPTSVKASFKRLGCVKSTEKLGNAVFDEEDYKNPELQRKKLAVFVSGGGSNFKSIHQACLQGSVHGDVVVLVTNKHDCGGAEYARNKEIPVILFPRTKDEPDGLSPSDLYLLLVIDLFENTSTITCQVTKGLFIVPHFPREFDVDFILLAGYLKLIPVELIQAYPKCILNIHPSLLPAFGGKGYYGMKVHKAVIASGARYSGATIHFVDQHYDTGRILAQRVVPVLANDTAEELAARVLREEHQLYVEVTAALCEGRIIWREDGVPLILSRENPNEYS
;
A
#
# COMPACT_ATOMS: atom_id res chain seq x y z
N MET A 1 45.04 5.46 12.44
CA MET A 1 43.82 4.85 13.03
C MET A 1 42.64 5.08 12.12
N GLY A 2 41.92 4.03 11.74
CA GLY A 2 40.87 4.07 10.72
C GLY A 2 39.54 4.66 11.21
N ILE A 3 38.46 3.96 10.87
CA ILE A 3 37.08 4.34 11.20
C ILE A 3 36.89 4.31 12.72
N SER A 4 36.23 5.33 13.28
CA SER A 4 35.90 5.46 14.70
C SER A 4 34.38 5.44 14.88
N ARG A 5 33.90 4.82 15.96
CA ARG A 5 32.48 4.73 16.31
C ARG A 5 32.03 5.76 17.34
N ASP A 6 32.91 6.68 17.74
CA ASP A 6 32.60 7.75 18.69
C ASP A 6 31.57 8.74 18.10
N SER A 7 30.86 9.48 18.96
CA SER A 7 29.90 10.51 18.55
C SER A 7 30.47 11.94 18.68
N MET A 8 31.73 12.07 19.10
CA MET A 8 32.36 13.37 19.39
C MET A 8 32.70 14.15 18.13
N HIS A 9 32.96 13.46 17.02
CA HIS A 9 33.20 14.09 15.73
C HIS A 9 31.93 14.67 15.09
N LYS A 10 30.74 14.27 15.57
CA LYS A 10 29.45 14.81 15.12
C LYS A 10 29.11 16.10 15.88
N ARG A 11 28.31 16.97 15.25
CA ARG A 11 27.79 18.19 15.90
C ARG A 11 26.91 17.86 17.11
N ARG A 12 26.72 18.83 17.99
CA ARG A 12 25.70 18.76 19.06
C ARG A 12 24.30 18.83 18.43
N ALA A 13 23.28 18.38 19.16
CA ALA A 13 21.89 18.54 18.74
C ALA A 13 21.53 20.02 18.50
N THR A 14 22.11 20.93 19.30
CA THR A 14 22.00 22.39 19.11
C THR A 14 22.72 22.94 17.87
N GLY A 15 23.32 22.09 17.03
CA GLY A 15 24.12 22.50 15.86
C GLY A 15 25.55 22.97 16.19
N GLY A 16 25.86 23.17 17.47
CA GLY A 16 27.17 23.62 17.95
C GLY A 16 28.31 22.62 17.67
N LYS A 17 29.50 23.14 17.37
CA LYS A 17 30.71 22.34 17.13
C LYS A 17 31.23 21.75 18.45
N LYS A 18 31.61 20.47 18.46
CA LYS A 18 32.30 19.84 19.59
C LYS A 18 33.80 19.96 19.42
N LYS A 19 34.51 20.47 20.44
CA LYS A 19 35.98 20.50 20.46
C LYS A 19 36.49 19.08 20.72
N ALA A 20 37.44 18.62 19.92
CA ALA A 20 38.11 17.35 20.15
C ALA A 20 39.04 17.48 21.37
N TRP A 21 38.72 16.77 22.45
CA TRP A 21 39.48 16.79 23.70
C TRP A 21 40.37 15.53 23.88
N ARG A 22 40.16 14.49 23.06
CA ARG A 22 40.99 13.28 23.05
C ARG A 22 41.26 12.78 21.63
N LYS A 23 42.36 12.05 21.47
CA LYS A 23 42.64 11.28 20.25
C LYS A 23 41.69 10.08 20.15
N LYS A 24 41.45 9.60 18.92
CA LYS A 24 40.69 8.36 18.64
C LYS A 24 41.24 7.21 19.50
N ARG A 25 40.37 6.31 20.00
CA ARG A 25 40.81 5.16 20.82
C ARG A 25 40.55 3.80 20.15
N LYS A 26 41.42 2.81 20.40
CA LYS A 26 41.36 1.48 19.75
C LYS A 26 40.07 0.71 20.08
N TYR A 27 39.46 0.95 21.24
CA TYR A 27 38.19 0.32 21.62
C TYR A 27 36.98 0.87 20.84
N GLU A 28 37.13 2.02 20.16
CA GLU A 28 36.11 2.64 19.29
C GLU A 28 36.29 2.23 17.82
N LEU A 29 37.23 1.32 17.53
CA LEU A 29 37.60 0.95 16.17
C LEU A 29 36.43 0.34 15.39
N GLY A 30 36.10 0.98 14.27
CA GLY A 30 35.31 0.41 13.18
C GLY A 30 36.22 -0.21 12.11
N ARG A 31 35.68 -1.16 11.34
CA ARG A 31 36.35 -1.74 10.17
C ARG A 31 35.51 -1.44 8.93
N GLN A 32 36.16 -1.38 7.77
CA GLN A 32 35.46 -1.27 6.48
C GLN A 32 34.43 -2.40 6.29
N PRO A 33 33.32 -2.13 5.57
CA PRO A 33 32.30 -3.10 5.27
C PRO A 33 32.86 -4.26 4.44
N ALA A 34 32.19 -5.42 4.50
CA ALA A 34 32.66 -6.63 3.83
C ALA A 34 32.28 -6.68 2.34
N ASN A 35 31.15 -6.05 1.97
CA ASN A 35 30.59 -6.05 0.62
C ASN A 35 30.54 -7.46 -0.02
N THR A 36 29.96 -8.41 0.71
CA THR A 36 29.88 -9.82 0.30
C THR A 36 29.16 -9.95 -1.04
N LYS A 37 29.83 -10.53 -2.05
CA LYS A 37 29.29 -10.71 -3.39
C LYS A 37 28.72 -12.11 -3.60
N LEU A 38 27.71 -12.21 -4.46
CA LEU A 38 27.27 -13.48 -5.01
C LEU A 38 28.34 -14.01 -5.96
N SER A 39 28.90 -15.19 -5.67
CA SER A 39 29.89 -15.85 -6.53
C SER A 39 30.11 -17.28 -6.05
N SER A 40 30.26 -18.21 -7.00
CA SER A 40 30.59 -19.63 -6.77
C SER A 40 31.92 -19.81 -6.02
N ASN A 41 32.86 -18.88 -6.15
CA ASN A 41 34.13 -18.94 -5.44
C ASN A 41 33.98 -18.49 -3.98
N LYS A 42 33.46 -19.39 -3.15
CA LYS A 42 33.21 -19.15 -1.72
C LYS A 42 34.49 -18.71 -1.01
N THR A 43 34.49 -17.48 -0.51
CA THR A 43 35.62 -16.89 0.21
C THR A 43 35.14 -16.33 1.54
N VAL A 44 35.59 -16.90 2.66
CA VAL A 44 35.28 -16.43 4.02
C VAL A 44 36.57 -16.25 4.80
N ARG A 45 36.76 -15.07 5.39
CA ARG A 45 37.94 -14.72 6.19
C ARG A 45 37.63 -14.71 7.68
N ARG A 46 38.57 -15.22 8.47
CA ARG A 46 38.53 -15.14 9.92
C ARG A 46 39.04 -13.78 10.39
N ILE A 47 38.30 -13.10 11.26
CA ILE A 47 38.68 -11.80 11.83
C ILE A 47 38.71 -11.89 13.35
N ARG A 48 39.88 -11.63 13.94
CA ARG A 48 40.01 -11.43 15.39
C ARG A 48 39.39 -10.09 15.80
N VAL A 49 38.45 -10.15 16.73
CA VAL A 49 37.80 -8.98 17.33
C VAL A 49 38.30 -8.76 18.77
N ARG A 50 37.81 -7.69 19.42
CA ARG A 50 38.19 -7.36 20.80
C ARG A 50 37.89 -8.54 21.73
N GLY A 51 38.76 -8.76 22.72
CA GLY A 51 38.63 -9.86 23.67
C GLY A 51 39.09 -11.22 23.14
N GLY A 52 39.71 -11.27 21.95
CA GLY A 52 40.23 -12.52 21.38
C GLY A 52 39.21 -13.34 20.60
N ASN A 53 37.93 -12.99 20.68
CA ASN A 53 36.85 -13.61 19.91
C ASN A 53 37.06 -13.50 18.39
N VAL A 54 36.38 -14.36 17.66
CA VAL A 54 36.49 -14.48 16.21
C VAL A 54 35.14 -14.20 15.55
N LYS A 55 35.16 -13.42 14.48
CA LYS A 55 34.03 -13.26 13.55
C LYS A 55 34.43 -13.73 12.16
N TRP A 56 33.45 -14.23 11.42
CA TRP A 56 33.63 -14.69 10.05
C TRP A 56 33.12 -13.62 9.09
N ARG A 57 33.99 -13.18 8.18
CA ARG A 57 33.65 -12.19 7.16
C ARG A 57 33.59 -12.88 5.81
N ALA A 58 32.37 -13.08 5.30
CA ALA A 58 32.19 -13.54 3.94
C ALA A 58 32.56 -12.42 2.95
N LEU A 59 33.35 -12.77 1.93
CA LEU A 59 33.62 -11.91 0.78
C LEU A 59 32.83 -12.39 -0.44
N ARG A 60 32.69 -13.70 -0.59
CA ARG A 60 31.94 -14.34 -1.68
C ARG A 60 31.19 -15.55 -1.16
N LEU A 61 29.92 -15.68 -1.52
CA LEU A 61 29.05 -16.82 -1.19
C LEU A 61 28.15 -17.12 -2.38
N ASP A 62 27.76 -18.39 -2.53
CA ASP A 62 26.82 -18.90 -3.53
C ASP A 62 25.68 -19.73 -2.93
N THR A 63 25.83 -20.15 -1.67
CA THR A 63 24.94 -21.10 -1.01
C THR A 63 24.57 -20.61 0.38
N GLY A 64 23.36 -20.94 0.80
CA GLY A 64 22.79 -20.58 2.09
C GLY A 64 21.84 -21.64 2.62
N ASN A 65 21.56 -21.60 3.92
CA ASN A 65 20.51 -22.41 4.52
C ASN A 65 19.22 -21.61 4.52
N TYR A 66 18.19 -22.14 3.85
CA TYR A 66 16.88 -21.52 3.77
C TYR A 66 15.86 -22.38 4.51
N SER A 67 15.11 -21.76 5.42
CA SER A 67 14.12 -22.43 6.25
C SER A 67 12.70 -22.13 5.78
N TRP A 68 11.99 -23.15 5.30
CA TRP A 68 10.58 -23.07 4.94
C TRP A 68 9.73 -23.10 6.22
N GLY A 69 9.25 -21.93 6.63
CA GLY A 69 8.61 -21.72 7.92
C GLY A 69 7.33 -22.52 8.16
N SER A 70 6.45 -22.66 7.15
CA SER A 70 5.19 -23.41 7.30
C SER A 70 5.41 -24.90 7.48
N GLU A 71 6.44 -25.45 6.84
CA GLU A 71 6.79 -26.88 6.88
C GLU A 71 7.89 -27.19 7.92
N ALA A 72 8.36 -26.17 8.65
CA ALA A 72 9.44 -26.25 9.63
C ALA A 72 10.71 -27.01 9.13
N VAL A 73 11.05 -26.88 7.84
CA VAL A 73 12.18 -27.59 7.23
C VAL A 73 13.23 -26.62 6.72
N THR A 74 14.50 -26.92 6.99
CA THR A 74 15.64 -26.15 6.45
C THR A 74 16.42 -26.98 5.44
N ARG A 75 16.70 -26.38 4.28
CA ARG A 75 17.55 -27.00 3.25
C ARG A 75 18.65 -26.03 2.82
N LYS A 76 19.80 -26.60 2.49
CA LYS A 76 20.89 -25.87 1.87
C LYS A 76 20.57 -25.72 0.38
N THR A 77 20.47 -24.48 -0.09
CA THR A 77 20.14 -24.18 -1.48
C THR A 77 21.13 -23.18 -2.05
N ARG A 78 21.22 -23.14 -3.39
CA ARG A 78 22.02 -22.16 -4.11
C ARG A 78 21.24 -20.85 -4.20
N ILE A 79 21.93 -19.75 -3.99
CA ILE A 79 21.44 -18.39 -4.24
C ILE A 79 21.70 -18.11 -5.72
N LEU A 80 20.63 -17.85 -6.47
CA LEU A 80 20.68 -17.63 -7.91
C LEU A 80 20.92 -16.16 -8.23
N ASP A 81 20.16 -15.27 -7.60
CA ASP A 81 20.24 -13.83 -7.85
C ASP A 81 19.75 -13.00 -6.66
N VAL A 82 20.15 -11.72 -6.62
CA VAL A 82 19.65 -10.73 -5.68
C VAL A 82 18.62 -9.88 -6.41
N VAL A 83 17.36 -9.97 -6.01
CA VAL A 83 16.24 -9.31 -6.70
C VAL A 83 15.96 -7.93 -6.13
N TYR A 84 16.03 -7.79 -4.81
CA TYR A 84 15.67 -6.54 -4.16
C TYR A 84 16.47 -6.29 -2.89
N ASN A 85 16.67 -5.00 -2.61
CA ASN A 85 17.24 -4.53 -1.37
C ASN A 85 16.55 -3.23 -0.95
N ALA A 86 16.07 -3.19 0.29
CA ALA A 86 15.42 -2.01 0.87
C ALA A 86 16.33 -0.79 0.92
N SER A 87 17.62 -0.97 1.25
CA SER A 87 18.48 0.19 1.57
C SER A 87 19.03 0.90 0.35
N ASN A 88 19.36 0.17 -0.73
CA ASN A 88 20.00 0.75 -1.90
C ASN A 88 19.88 -0.18 -3.13
N ASN A 89 19.44 0.36 -4.26
CA ASN A 89 19.31 -0.35 -5.53
C ASN A 89 20.67 -0.77 -6.13
N GLU A 90 21.76 -0.04 -5.84
CA GLU A 90 23.12 -0.42 -6.28
C GLU A 90 23.56 -1.76 -5.69
N LEU A 91 23.04 -2.15 -4.52
CA LEU A 91 23.35 -3.44 -3.92
C LEU A 91 22.71 -4.60 -4.68
N VAL A 92 21.57 -4.36 -5.33
CA VAL A 92 20.92 -5.30 -6.25
C VAL A 92 21.74 -5.42 -7.52
N ARG A 93 22.04 -4.29 -8.18
CA ARG A 93 22.83 -4.24 -9.42
C ARG A 93 24.18 -4.93 -9.28
N THR A 94 24.81 -4.79 -8.12
CA THR A 94 26.14 -5.36 -7.87
C THR A 94 26.11 -6.73 -7.17
N GLN A 95 24.93 -7.35 -7.07
CA GLN A 95 24.69 -8.66 -6.42
C GLN A 95 25.37 -8.78 -5.04
N THR A 96 25.15 -7.79 -4.18
CA THR A 96 25.70 -7.77 -2.82
C THR A 96 24.73 -8.38 -1.83
N LEU A 97 25.18 -9.40 -1.10
CA LEU A 97 24.38 -10.10 -0.09
C LEU A 97 24.40 -9.33 1.23
N VAL A 98 23.24 -8.85 1.66
CA VAL A 98 23.04 -8.16 2.95
C VAL A 98 21.85 -8.73 3.70
N LYS A 99 21.74 -8.39 5.00
CA LYS A 99 20.56 -8.71 5.79
C LYS A 99 19.34 -8.02 5.17
N SER A 100 18.23 -8.73 5.10
CA SER A 100 16.96 -8.31 4.52
C SER A 100 16.96 -8.12 3.00
N ALA A 101 18.03 -8.50 2.30
CA ALA A 101 17.98 -8.60 0.85
C ALA A 101 17.06 -9.75 0.44
N ILE A 102 16.26 -9.51 -0.60
CA ILE A 102 15.41 -10.52 -1.24
C ILE A 102 16.22 -11.14 -2.37
N VAL A 103 16.33 -12.46 -2.33
CA VAL A 103 17.11 -13.26 -3.26
C VAL A 103 16.26 -14.35 -3.89
N GLN A 104 16.60 -14.74 -5.11
CA GLN A 104 16.10 -15.97 -5.72
C GLN A 104 16.97 -17.14 -5.28
N VAL A 105 16.34 -18.21 -4.81
CA VAL A 105 17.00 -19.45 -4.43
C VAL A 105 16.47 -20.62 -5.24
N ASP A 106 17.31 -21.63 -5.43
CA ASP A 106 16.92 -22.87 -6.10
C ASP A 106 15.85 -23.62 -5.30
N ALA A 107 14.77 -24.01 -6.00
CA ALA A 107 13.64 -24.73 -5.43
C ALA A 107 13.85 -26.25 -5.35
N ALA A 108 14.80 -26.82 -6.10
CA ALA A 108 14.94 -28.26 -6.25
C ALA A 108 15.08 -29.03 -4.91
N PRO A 109 15.90 -28.58 -3.93
CA PRO A 109 16.03 -29.29 -2.65
C PRO A 109 14.74 -29.31 -1.83
N PHE A 110 13.87 -28.31 -1.99
CA PHE A 110 12.57 -28.26 -1.34
C PHE A 110 11.53 -29.12 -2.06
N LYS A 111 11.54 -29.15 -3.40
CA LYS A 111 10.69 -30.04 -4.20
C LYS A 111 10.97 -31.51 -3.88
N GLN A 112 12.24 -31.91 -3.87
CA GLN A 112 12.64 -33.28 -3.56
C GLN A 112 12.18 -33.69 -2.16
N TRP A 113 12.34 -32.79 -1.18
CA TRP A 113 11.86 -33.05 0.17
C TRP A 113 10.33 -33.17 0.22
N TYR A 114 9.61 -32.29 -0.48
CA TYR A 114 8.15 -32.31 -0.47
C TYR A 114 7.59 -33.59 -1.10
N LEU A 115 8.20 -34.04 -2.21
CA LEU A 115 7.87 -35.32 -2.84
C LEU A 115 8.09 -36.50 -1.88
N GLN A 116 9.20 -36.49 -1.14
CA GLN A 116 9.48 -37.53 -0.13
C GLN A 116 8.53 -37.44 1.08
N HIS A 117 8.11 -36.24 1.46
CA HIS A 117 7.32 -36.01 2.67
C HIS A 117 5.83 -36.32 2.47
N TYR A 118 5.27 -35.85 1.35
CA TYR A 118 3.85 -35.92 1.02
C TYR A 118 3.53 -36.89 -0.11
N GLY A 119 4.53 -37.35 -0.87
CA GLY A 119 4.31 -38.21 -2.04
C GLY A 119 3.76 -37.47 -3.26
N VAL A 120 3.74 -36.13 -3.24
CA VAL A 120 3.18 -35.29 -4.29
C VAL A 120 4.26 -34.40 -4.89
N ASP A 121 4.24 -34.30 -6.21
CA ASP A 121 5.13 -33.44 -6.98
C ASP A 121 4.52 -32.03 -7.11
N ILE A 122 5.24 -30.98 -6.69
CA ILE A 122 4.77 -29.58 -6.76
C ILE A 122 5.32 -28.90 -8.02
N GLY A 123 4.46 -28.14 -8.70
CA GLY A 123 4.86 -27.24 -9.77
C GLY A 123 4.88 -27.90 -11.15
N ARG A 124 4.11 -28.98 -11.36
CA ARG A 124 3.82 -29.47 -12.71
C ARG A 124 2.92 -28.46 -13.40
N LYS A 125 3.42 -27.79 -14.44
CA LYS A 125 2.55 -27.03 -15.34
C LYS A 125 1.51 -28.00 -15.90
N LYS A 126 0.21 -27.71 -15.70
CA LYS A 126 -0.88 -28.38 -16.41
C LYS A 126 -0.57 -28.24 -17.90
N LYS A 127 -0.07 -29.29 -18.56
CA LYS A 127 -0.07 -29.33 -20.03
C LYS A 127 -1.53 -29.25 -20.43
N THR A 128 -1.91 -28.17 -21.10
CA THR A 128 -3.16 -28.08 -21.84
C THR A 128 -3.27 -29.34 -22.70
N ALA A 129 -4.41 -30.01 -22.62
CA ALA A 129 -4.72 -31.17 -23.41
C ALA A 129 -4.88 -30.76 -24.89
N ALA A 130 -3.77 -30.65 -25.60
CA ALA A 130 -3.73 -30.61 -27.06
C ALA A 130 -2.32 -30.98 -27.53
N THR A 131 -2.27 -31.99 -28.41
CA THR A 131 -1.11 -32.46 -29.18
C THR A 131 -0.05 -33.27 -28.41
N LYS A 132 -0.27 -34.58 -28.34
CA LYS A 132 0.83 -35.55 -28.46
C LYS A 132 1.40 -35.40 -29.88
N LYS A 133 2.62 -34.87 -29.98
CA LYS A 133 3.55 -35.23 -31.05
C LYS A 133 4.82 -35.72 -30.38
N GLU A 134 5.26 -36.87 -30.85
CA GLU A 134 6.39 -37.66 -30.37
C GLU A 134 7.72 -36.96 -30.69
N GLY A 135 8.71 -37.16 -29.82
CA GLY A 135 10.12 -36.84 -30.07
C GLY A 135 10.64 -35.57 -29.39
N GLU A 136 11.12 -35.68 -28.16
CA GLU A 136 12.54 -35.50 -27.80
C GLU A 136 12.74 -35.55 -26.28
N GLU A 137 13.87 -36.13 -25.91
CA GLU A 137 14.23 -36.70 -24.61
C GLU A 137 14.62 -35.65 -23.56
N GLY A 138 14.29 -35.90 -22.29
CA GLY A 138 14.76 -35.08 -21.17
C GLY A 138 13.98 -35.23 -19.85
N GLU A 139 14.41 -36.19 -19.05
CA GLU A 139 14.29 -36.28 -17.57
C GLU A 139 13.02 -36.89 -16.90
N ALA A 140 13.21 -38.16 -16.54
CA ALA A 140 12.85 -38.80 -15.27
C ALA A 140 11.37 -38.81 -14.84
N ALA A 141 10.60 -39.68 -15.52
CA ALA A 141 9.50 -40.37 -14.84
C ALA A 141 10.08 -41.11 -13.63
N THR A 142 9.71 -40.69 -12.42
CA THR A 142 10.07 -41.38 -11.18
C THR A 142 9.38 -42.74 -11.20
N GLU A 143 10.16 -43.82 -11.31
CA GLU A 143 9.69 -45.18 -11.11
C GLU A 143 8.90 -45.25 -9.80
N GLU A 144 7.67 -45.75 -9.85
CA GLU A 144 6.86 -46.02 -8.67
C GLU A 144 7.46 -47.21 -7.91
N ALA A 145 8.48 -46.94 -7.11
CA ALA A 145 9.02 -47.93 -6.19
C ALA A 145 7.89 -48.44 -5.28
N LYS A 146 7.72 -49.76 -5.20
CA LYS A 146 6.74 -50.41 -4.31
C LYS A 146 6.99 -49.97 -2.86
N LYS A 147 6.09 -49.13 -2.32
CA LYS A 147 6.16 -48.64 -0.93
C LYS A 147 5.44 -49.61 0.01
N SER A 148 5.93 -49.73 1.25
CA SER A 148 5.27 -50.55 2.27
C SER A 148 3.95 -49.90 2.73
N ASN A 149 2.99 -50.71 3.18
CA ASN A 149 1.69 -50.24 3.68
C ASN A 149 1.82 -49.22 4.83
N HIS A 150 2.86 -49.32 5.65
CA HIS A 150 3.14 -48.34 6.70
C HIS A 150 3.50 -46.96 6.13
N VAL A 151 4.28 -46.90 5.04
CA VAL A 151 4.65 -45.65 4.38
C VAL A 151 3.43 -45.02 3.72
N LEU A 152 2.58 -45.81 3.06
CA LEU A 152 1.33 -45.32 2.44
C LEU A 152 0.40 -44.68 3.47
N ARG A 153 0.14 -45.35 4.60
CA ARG A 153 -0.68 -44.81 5.70
C ARG A 153 -0.11 -43.50 6.26
N LYS A 154 1.22 -43.37 6.33
CA LYS A 154 1.89 -42.16 6.80
C LYS A 154 1.76 -41.00 5.81
N LEU A 155 1.78 -41.27 4.51
CA LEU A 155 1.57 -40.26 3.47
C LEU A 155 0.13 -39.77 3.47
N GLU A 156 -0.86 -40.67 3.53
CA GLU A 156 -2.28 -40.33 3.60
C GLU A 156 -2.59 -39.42 4.80
N LYS A 157 -2.07 -39.76 5.99
CA LYS A 157 -2.25 -38.93 7.19
C LYS A 157 -1.70 -37.50 7.01
N ARG A 158 -0.58 -37.33 6.30
CA ARG A 158 0.04 -36.02 6.06
C ARG A 158 -0.68 -35.23 4.98
N GLN A 159 -1.26 -35.91 4.00
CA GLN A 159 -2.03 -35.27 2.94
C GLN A 159 -3.28 -34.57 3.47
N GLN A 160 -3.86 -35.05 4.58
CA GLN A 160 -5.03 -34.42 5.22
C GLN A 160 -4.77 -32.97 5.68
N THR A 161 -3.57 -32.68 6.20
CA THR A 161 -3.21 -31.34 6.69
C THR A 161 -2.49 -30.48 5.65
N ARG A 162 -2.39 -30.97 4.40
CA ARG A 162 -1.62 -30.32 3.35
C ARG A 162 -2.35 -29.06 2.86
N LYS A 163 -1.76 -27.89 3.13
CA LYS A 163 -2.19 -26.62 2.55
C LYS A 163 -0.96 -25.85 2.07
N LEU A 164 -0.91 -25.57 0.77
CA LEU A 164 0.15 -24.75 0.17
C LEU A 164 -0.43 -23.39 -0.20
N ASP A 165 0.33 -22.33 0.03
CA ASP A 165 -0.01 -20.99 -0.49
C ASP A 165 0.09 -21.04 -2.03
N PRO A 166 -0.95 -20.67 -2.79
CA PRO A 166 -0.95 -20.70 -4.25
C PRO A 166 0.26 -19.97 -4.85
N HIS A 167 0.68 -18.88 -4.22
CA HIS A 167 1.79 -18.10 -4.71
C HIS A 167 3.14 -18.83 -4.55
N ILE A 168 3.31 -19.58 -3.46
CA ILE A 168 4.51 -20.41 -3.27
C ILE A 168 4.49 -21.58 -4.27
N GLU A 169 3.31 -22.14 -4.57
CA GLU A 169 3.14 -23.18 -5.59
C GLU A 169 3.56 -22.71 -6.99
N ASP A 170 3.19 -21.49 -7.38
CA ASP A 170 3.60 -20.90 -8.66
C ASP A 170 5.12 -20.70 -8.75
N GLN A 171 5.76 -20.25 -7.66
CA GLN A 171 7.23 -20.14 -7.60
C GLN A 171 7.92 -21.50 -7.72
N PHE A 172 7.35 -22.54 -7.12
CA PHE A 172 7.81 -23.91 -7.34
C PHE A 172 7.68 -24.30 -8.81
N GLY A 173 6.61 -23.94 -9.50
CA GLY A 173 6.46 -24.13 -10.95
C GLY A 173 7.59 -23.48 -11.77
N GLY A 174 8.06 -22.30 -11.36
CA GLY A 174 9.20 -21.60 -11.97
C GLY A 174 10.58 -22.14 -11.57
N GLY A 175 10.68 -23.03 -10.60
CA GLY A 175 11.95 -23.57 -10.09
C GLY A 175 12.80 -22.57 -9.29
N ARG A 176 12.27 -21.36 -9.04
CA ARG A 176 12.97 -20.27 -8.34
C ARG A 176 12.08 -19.76 -7.23
N LEU A 177 12.55 -19.85 -5.99
CA LEU A 177 11.85 -19.36 -4.81
C LEU A 177 12.41 -18.00 -4.40
N LEU A 178 11.54 -17.08 -4.00
CA LEU A 178 11.95 -15.82 -3.37
C LEU A 178 12.19 -16.06 -1.88
N ALA A 179 13.32 -15.57 -1.39
CA ALA A 179 13.71 -15.71 0.00
C ALA A 179 14.33 -14.42 0.54
N CYS A 180 14.16 -14.18 1.83
CA CYS A 180 14.76 -13.04 2.52
C CYS A 180 15.93 -13.51 3.38
N ILE A 181 17.10 -12.89 3.21
CA ILE A 181 18.28 -13.17 4.04
C ILE A 181 18.07 -12.59 5.45
N SER A 182 18.15 -13.42 6.48
CA SER A 182 18.01 -13.00 7.89
C SER A 182 19.36 -12.75 8.56
N SER A 183 20.42 -13.39 8.08
CA SER A 183 21.77 -13.29 8.63
C SER A 183 22.52 -12.04 8.15
N ARG A 184 23.67 -11.73 8.78
CA ARG A 184 24.59 -10.64 8.37
C ARG A 184 25.89 -11.23 7.82
N PRO A 185 26.02 -11.47 6.50
CA PRO A 185 27.15 -12.20 5.93
C PRO A 185 28.53 -11.63 6.27
N GLY A 186 28.65 -10.30 6.39
CA GLY A 186 29.90 -9.64 6.77
C GLY A 186 30.32 -9.82 8.24
N GLN A 187 29.47 -10.41 9.09
CA GLN A 187 29.71 -10.64 10.52
C GLN A 187 29.68 -12.12 10.91
N CYS A 188 28.74 -12.90 10.35
CA CYS A 188 28.60 -14.33 10.62
C CYS A 188 29.22 -15.23 9.55
N GLY A 189 29.58 -14.69 8.37
CA GLY A 189 30.17 -15.45 7.28
C GLY A 189 29.19 -16.33 6.49
N ARG A 190 27.87 -16.15 6.71
CA ARG A 190 26.80 -16.95 6.08
C ARG A 190 25.67 -16.07 5.59
N ALA A 191 24.98 -16.49 4.53
CA ALA A 191 23.79 -15.84 3.97
C ALA A 191 22.62 -16.81 4.06
N ASP A 192 21.99 -16.84 5.24
CA ASP A 192 20.89 -17.77 5.57
C ASP A 192 19.59 -16.97 5.67
N GLY A 193 18.46 -17.63 5.40
CA GLY A 193 17.18 -16.95 5.27
C GLY A 193 15.98 -17.86 5.36
N SER A 194 14.82 -17.35 4.99
CA SER A 194 13.61 -18.14 4.83
C SER A 194 12.95 -17.77 3.49
N PRO A 195 12.38 -18.75 2.76
CA PRO A 195 11.47 -18.45 1.66
C PRO A 195 10.31 -17.58 2.16
N THR A 196 9.90 -16.64 1.33
CA THR A 196 8.86 -15.66 1.66
C THR A 196 7.82 -15.65 0.56
N SER A 197 6.54 -15.73 0.94
CA SER A 197 5.44 -15.44 0.02
C SER A 197 5.61 -14.02 -0.53
N VAL A 198 5.23 -13.80 -1.79
CA VAL A 198 5.34 -12.48 -2.43
C VAL A 198 4.58 -11.43 -1.64
N LYS A 199 3.47 -11.75 -0.96
CA LYS A 199 2.81 -10.80 -0.05
C LYS A 199 3.70 -10.31 1.11
N ALA A 200 4.46 -11.21 1.74
CA ALA A 200 5.38 -10.83 2.83
C ALA A 200 6.63 -10.09 2.31
N SER A 201 7.06 -10.42 1.09
CA SER A 201 8.10 -9.70 0.35
C SER A 201 7.65 -8.30 -0.03
N PHE A 202 6.42 -8.16 -0.55
CA PHE A 202 5.80 -6.89 -0.97
C PHE A 202 5.46 -5.98 0.20
N LYS A 203 4.97 -6.52 1.33
CA LYS A 203 4.79 -5.74 2.55
C LYS A 203 6.11 -5.14 3.06
N ARG A 204 7.24 -5.84 2.86
CA ARG A 204 8.59 -5.29 3.11
C ARG A 204 9.10 -4.36 2.02
N LEU A 205 8.72 -4.56 0.76
CA LEU A 205 8.99 -3.65 -0.36
C LEU A 205 8.23 -2.32 -0.22
N GLY A 206 7.00 -2.35 0.30
CA GLY A 206 6.13 -1.20 0.53
C GLY A 206 6.45 -0.40 1.80
N CYS A 207 7.08 -1.04 2.80
CA CYS A 207 7.43 -0.41 4.09
C CYS A 207 8.61 0.60 4.02
N VAL A 208 9.24 0.81 2.86
CA VAL A 208 10.52 1.54 2.78
C VAL A 208 10.38 2.97 2.22
N LYS A 209 9.17 3.42 1.87
CA LYS A 209 8.98 4.78 1.33
C LYS A 209 8.53 5.85 2.33
N SER A 210 8.35 5.52 3.62
CA SER A 210 7.81 6.47 4.63
C SER A 210 8.83 7.07 5.60
N THR A 211 10.13 6.72 5.55
CA THR A 211 11.09 7.15 6.60
C THR A 211 12.07 8.25 6.22
N GLU A 212 11.96 8.88 5.05
CA GLU A 212 12.86 9.98 4.67
C GLU A 212 12.08 11.20 4.22
N LYS A 213 11.47 11.90 5.19
CA LYS A 213 11.38 13.37 5.32
C LYS A 213 10.20 13.73 6.24
N LEU A 214 10.46 13.79 7.54
CA LEU A 214 9.69 14.59 8.48
C LEU A 214 10.70 15.35 9.32
N GLY A 215 10.99 16.57 8.89
CA GLY A 215 11.68 17.54 9.72
C GLY A 215 10.71 18.08 10.76
N ASN A 216 11.11 18.01 12.03
CA ASN A 216 10.62 18.77 13.18
C ASN A 216 9.17 19.28 13.09
N ALA A 217 8.21 18.38 13.24
CA ALA A 217 6.98 18.73 13.93
C ALA A 217 7.10 18.16 15.35
N VAL A 218 6.87 19.01 16.35
CA VAL A 218 6.75 18.61 17.75
C VAL A 218 5.50 17.76 17.82
N PHE A 219 5.67 16.44 17.98
CA PHE A 219 4.59 15.49 18.22
C PHE A 219 4.71 15.05 19.67
N ASP A 220 3.66 15.31 20.45
CA ASP A 220 3.55 14.89 21.84
C ASP A 220 3.54 13.36 21.94
N GLU A 221 4.37 12.80 22.83
CA GLU A 221 4.59 11.35 22.98
C GLU A 221 3.42 10.59 23.64
N GLU A 222 2.27 11.23 23.87
CA GLU A 222 1.16 10.60 24.60
C GLU A 222 0.14 9.82 23.73
N ASP A 223 0.14 10.01 22.40
CA ASP A 223 -0.84 9.34 21.50
C ASP A 223 -0.53 7.87 21.18
N TYR A 224 0.62 7.34 21.59
CA TYR A 224 1.05 5.96 21.29
C TYR A 224 0.46 4.88 22.21
N LYS A 225 -0.60 5.18 22.98
CA LYS A 225 -1.18 4.26 23.98
C LYS A 225 -2.55 3.68 23.63
N ASN A 226 -3.09 3.84 22.42
CA ASN A 226 -4.32 3.12 22.04
C ASN A 226 -4.15 2.31 20.74
N PRO A 227 -3.96 0.97 20.79
CA PRO A 227 -3.76 0.13 19.61
C PRO A 227 -5.01 -0.08 18.73
N GLU A 228 -6.14 0.58 19.02
CA GLU A 228 -7.43 0.30 18.36
C GLU A 228 -7.87 1.29 17.26
N LEU A 229 -7.23 2.45 17.06
CA LEU A 229 -7.57 3.37 15.96
C LEU A 229 -6.36 3.67 15.06
N GLN A 230 -6.16 2.86 14.03
CA GLN A 230 -5.25 3.17 12.94
C GLN A 230 -5.86 4.26 12.04
N ARG A 231 -5.09 5.32 11.74
CA ARG A 231 -5.52 6.38 10.81
C ARG A 231 -5.84 5.81 9.43
N LYS A 232 -6.97 6.21 8.88
CA LYS A 232 -7.48 5.76 7.56
C LYS A 232 -6.93 6.60 6.42
N LYS A 233 -6.68 5.99 5.26
CA LYS A 233 -6.18 6.69 4.07
C LYS A 233 -7.35 7.13 3.19
N LEU A 234 -7.41 8.42 2.89
CA LEU A 234 -8.53 9.04 2.18
C LEU A 234 -8.07 9.53 0.80
N ALA A 235 -8.84 9.21 -0.24
CA ALA A 235 -8.73 9.86 -1.54
C ALA A 235 -9.86 10.87 -1.71
N VAL A 236 -9.53 12.09 -2.12
CA VAL A 236 -10.53 13.14 -2.30
C VAL A 236 -10.64 13.52 -3.77
N PHE A 237 -11.86 13.61 -4.29
CA PHE A 237 -12.11 13.96 -5.68
C PHE A 237 -12.72 15.36 -5.77
N VAL A 238 -12.18 16.23 -6.61
CA VAL A 238 -12.60 17.64 -6.71
C VAL A 238 -12.62 18.12 -8.16
N SER A 239 -13.66 18.87 -8.55
CA SER A 239 -13.74 19.52 -9.87
C SER A 239 -13.64 21.05 -9.86
N GLY A 240 -13.66 21.68 -8.69
CA GLY A 240 -13.78 23.14 -8.52
C GLY A 240 -12.84 23.73 -7.47
N GLY A 241 -13.33 24.73 -6.71
CA GLY A 241 -12.53 25.47 -5.72
C GLY A 241 -12.05 24.65 -4.51
N GLY A 242 -12.63 23.47 -4.28
CA GLY A 242 -12.17 22.51 -3.28
C GLY A 242 -12.38 22.94 -1.82
N SER A 243 -13.38 23.79 -1.52
CA SER A 243 -13.67 24.24 -0.15
C SER A 243 -14.00 23.06 0.78
N ASN A 244 -14.84 22.12 0.34
CA ASN A 244 -15.12 20.86 1.06
C ASN A 244 -13.83 20.07 1.36
N PHE A 245 -12.95 19.92 0.36
CA PHE A 245 -11.65 19.26 0.52
C PHE A 245 -10.76 19.98 1.55
N LYS A 246 -10.72 21.32 1.52
CA LYS A 246 -9.96 22.12 2.49
C LYS A 246 -10.45 21.90 3.91
N SER A 247 -11.77 21.87 4.13
CA SER A 247 -12.38 21.61 5.44
C SER A 247 -12.03 20.21 5.96
N ILE A 248 -12.14 19.17 5.12
CA ILE A 248 -11.75 17.80 5.48
C ILE A 248 -10.26 17.73 5.82
N HIS A 249 -9.39 18.28 4.96
CA HIS A 249 -7.95 18.25 5.18
C HIS A 249 -7.53 19.01 6.44
N GLN A 250 -8.15 20.16 6.73
CA GLN A 250 -7.92 20.88 7.99
C GLN A 250 -8.36 20.07 9.21
N ALA A 251 -9.50 19.37 9.14
CA ALA A 251 -9.96 18.51 10.21
C ALA A 251 -9.04 17.29 10.43
N CYS A 252 -8.45 16.72 9.37
CA CYS A 252 -7.42 15.69 9.45
C CYS A 252 -6.16 16.18 10.17
N LEU A 253 -5.72 17.41 9.89
CA LEU A 253 -4.56 18.04 10.53
C LEU A 253 -4.81 18.40 11.99
N GLN A 254 -6.03 18.81 12.34
CA GLN A 254 -6.43 19.13 13.71
C GLN A 254 -6.68 17.87 14.58
N GLY A 255 -6.73 16.69 13.97
CA GLY A 255 -7.00 15.43 14.66
C GLY A 255 -8.50 15.12 14.85
N SER A 256 -9.41 16.01 14.46
CA SER A 256 -10.87 15.79 14.53
C SER A 256 -11.36 14.65 13.62
N VAL A 257 -10.61 14.36 12.56
CA VAL A 257 -10.81 13.22 11.66
C VAL A 257 -9.60 12.30 11.75
N HIS A 258 -9.82 11.05 12.17
CA HIS A 258 -8.79 10.00 12.23
C HIS A 258 -8.42 9.43 10.85
N GLY A 259 -8.08 10.30 9.90
CA GLY A 259 -7.67 9.91 8.55
C GLY A 259 -6.68 10.88 7.92
N ASP A 260 -5.93 10.39 6.94
CA ASP A 260 -4.90 11.11 6.19
C ASP A 260 -5.29 11.17 4.72
N VAL A 261 -5.32 12.38 4.15
CA VAL A 261 -5.57 12.53 2.71
C VAL A 261 -4.29 12.20 1.95
N VAL A 262 -4.31 11.06 1.25
CA VAL A 262 -3.12 10.52 0.55
C VAL A 262 -3.04 10.96 -0.91
N VAL A 263 -4.18 11.28 -1.53
CA VAL A 263 -4.25 11.68 -2.94
C VAL A 263 -5.47 12.55 -3.22
N LEU A 264 -5.29 13.53 -4.10
CA LEU A 264 -6.35 14.33 -4.70
C LEU A 264 -6.55 13.89 -6.15
N VAL A 265 -7.79 13.60 -6.56
CA VAL A 265 -8.15 13.32 -7.95
C VAL A 265 -8.97 14.49 -8.49
N THR A 266 -8.60 15.01 -9.66
CA THR A 266 -9.28 16.15 -10.29
C THR A 266 -9.46 15.92 -11.78
N ASN A 267 -10.53 16.47 -12.36
CA ASN A 267 -10.75 16.45 -13.81
C ASN A 267 -10.25 17.73 -14.50
N LYS A 268 -9.60 18.64 -13.77
CA LYS A 268 -9.03 19.89 -14.27
C LYS A 268 -7.67 20.12 -13.63
N HIS A 269 -6.67 20.48 -14.43
CA HIS A 269 -5.33 20.73 -13.92
C HIS A 269 -5.25 21.98 -13.01
N ASP A 270 -6.04 23.02 -13.34
CA ASP A 270 -5.97 24.34 -12.69
C ASP A 270 -7.16 24.61 -11.76
N CYS A 271 -7.65 23.58 -11.07
CA CYS A 271 -8.70 23.78 -10.06
C CYS A 271 -8.10 24.27 -8.73
N GLY A 272 -8.82 25.14 -8.00
CA GLY A 272 -8.36 25.66 -6.71
C GLY A 272 -8.14 24.58 -5.64
N GLY A 273 -8.74 23.40 -5.80
CA GLY A 273 -8.42 22.22 -4.99
C GLY A 273 -7.03 21.65 -5.31
N ALA A 274 -6.67 21.55 -6.59
CA ALA A 274 -5.36 21.04 -7.03
C ALA A 274 -4.22 21.98 -6.63
N GLU A 275 -4.40 23.30 -6.75
CA GLU A 275 -3.43 24.28 -6.26
C GLU A 275 -3.19 24.13 -4.76
N TYR A 276 -4.26 23.99 -3.97
CA TYR A 276 -4.15 23.76 -2.53
C TYR A 276 -3.43 22.45 -2.21
N ALA A 277 -3.75 21.35 -2.91
CA ALA A 277 -3.07 20.07 -2.73
C ALA A 277 -1.57 20.15 -3.05
N ARG A 278 -1.18 20.79 -4.17
CA ARG A 278 0.22 21.00 -4.53
C ARG A 278 0.97 21.81 -3.45
N ASN A 279 0.35 22.86 -2.91
CA ASN A 279 0.92 23.68 -1.83
C ASN A 279 1.10 22.91 -0.51
N LYS A 280 0.31 21.85 -0.30
CA LYS A 280 0.38 20.95 0.86
C LYS A 280 1.12 19.64 0.56
N GLU A 281 1.78 19.56 -0.60
CA GLU A 281 2.53 18.38 -1.06
C GLU A 281 1.68 17.10 -1.19
N ILE A 282 0.36 17.24 -1.37
CA ILE A 282 -0.56 16.13 -1.63
C ILE A 282 -0.49 15.78 -3.13
N PRO A 283 -0.23 14.52 -3.50
CA PRO A 283 -0.23 14.08 -4.89
C PRO A 283 -1.56 14.36 -5.59
N VAL A 284 -1.50 14.91 -6.81
CA VAL A 284 -2.66 15.23 -7.63
C VAL A 284 -2.68 14.32 -8.85
N ILE A 285 -3.80 13.65 -9.08
CA ILE A 285 -4.08 12.81 -10.25
C ILE A 285 -5.12 13.49 -11.14
N LEU A 286 -4.89 13.47 -12.45
CA LEU A 286 -5.85 13.94 -13.43
C LEU A 286 -6.74 12.77 -13.92
N PHE A 287 -8.06 12.90 -13.80
CA PHE A 287 -9.03 11.91 -14.27
C PHE A 287 -10.40 12.56 -14.55
N PRO A 288 -11.10 12.23 -15.65
CA PRO A 288 -10.74 11.23 -16.68
C PRO A 288 -9.93 11.81 -17.84
N ARG A 289 -9.27 10.93 -18.61
CA ARG A 289 -8.68 11.28 -19.91
C ARG A 289 -9.75 11.81 -20.86
N THR A 290 -9.61 13.05 -21.32
CA THR A 290 -10.52 13.67 -22.31
C THR A 290 -9.73 14.29 -23.45
N LYS A 291 -10.42 14.77 -24.49
CA LYS A 291 -9.77 15.47 -25.61
C LYS A 291 -9.09 16.77 -25.16
N ASP A 292 -9.69 17.46 -24.20
CA ASP A 292 -9.21 18.74 -23.67
C ASP A 292 -8.08 18.56 -22.64
N GLU A 293 -8.04 17.39 -22.00
CA GLU A 293 -7.07 17.02 -20.95
C GLU A 293 -6.45 15.64 -21.29
N PRO A 294 -5.48 15.60 -22.22
CA PRO A 294 -4.93 14.36 -22.78
C PRO A 294 -4.06 13.57 -21.78
N ASP A 295 -3.56 14.25 -20.74
CA ASP A 295 -2.73 13.70 -19.66
C ASP A 295 -3.55 13.00 -18.56
N GLY A 296 -4.87 12.96 -18.69
CA GLY A 296 -5.75 12.26 -17.77
C GLY A 296 -5.56 10.75 -17.81
N LEU A 297 -5.82 10.09 -16.69
CA LEU A 297 -5.76 8.64 -16.58
C LEU A 297 -7.00 7.98 -17.18
N SER A 298 -6.80 6.73 -17.65
CA SER A 298 -7.93 5.86 -17.98
C SER A 298 -8.60 5.32 -16.69
N PRO A 299 -9.87 4.90 -16.75
CA PRO A 299 -10.54 4.23 -15.62
C PRO A 299 -9.73 3.06 -15.03
N SER A 300 -9.11 2.25 -15.90
CA SER A 300 -8.28 1.11 -15.49
C SER A 300 -7.01 1.54 -14.75
N ASP A 301 -6.38 2.64 -15.18
CA ASP A 301 -5.18 3.17 -14.53
C ASP A 301 -5.51 3.82 -13.18
N LEU A 302 -6.66 4.52 -13.10
CA LEU A 302 -7.16 5.08 -11.85
C LEU A 302 -7.48 3.97 -10.85
N TYR A 303 -8.16 2.91 -11.30
CA TYR A 303 -8.43 1.72 -10.50
C TYR A 303 -7.12 1.14 -9.98
N LEU A 304 -6.12 0.94 -10.83
CA LEU A 304 -4.82 0.38 -10.44
C LEU A 304 -4.12 1.21 -9.35
N LEU A 305 -4.15 2.54 -9.46
CA LEU A 305 -3.51 3.44 -8.50
C LEU A 305 -4.24 3.50 -7.15
N LEU A 306 -5.58 3.40 -7.17
CA LEU A 306 -6.40 3.53 -5.97
C LEU A 306 -6.62 2.18 -5.27
N VAL A 307 -6.80 1.05 -5.98
CA VAL A 307 -7.49 -0.15 -5.47
C VAL A 307 -6.59 -1.30 -5.00
N ILE A 308 -5.30 -1.43 -5.36
CA ILE A 308 -4.72 -2.80 -5.30
C ILE A 308 -4.42 -3.34 -3.88
N ASP A 309 -5.24 -4.34 -3.52
CA ASP A 309 -4.85 -5.60 -2.85
C ASP A 309 -5.13 -6.86 -3.75
N LEU A 310 -5.33 -6.69 -5.07
CA LEU A 310 -5.56 -7.79 -6.03
C LEU A 310 -4.65 -7.76 -7.28
N PHE A 311 -3.82 -8.81 -7.41
CA PHE A 311 -3.22 -9.43 -8.61
C PHE A 311 -2.42 -8.58 -9.65
N GLU A 312 -1.13 -8.91 -9.69
CA GLU A 312 -0.29 -9.22 -10.87
C GLU A 312 -0.73 -8.67 -12.25
N ASN A 313 -0.03 -7.63 -12.73
CA ASN A 313 0.52 -7.45 -14.09
C ASN A 313 0.44 -5.98 -14.55
N THR A 314 1.44 -5.16 -14.22
CA THR A 314 1.68 -3.91 -14.96
C THR A 314 3.18 -3.64 -15.14
N SER A 315 3.82 -4.46 -15.99
CA SER A 315 5.13 -4.12 -16.56
C SER A 315 5.05 -3.12 -17.72
N THR A 316 3.87 -2.58 -18.04
CA THR A 316 3.63 -1.88 -19.32
C THR A 316 3.28 -0.39 -19.20
N ILE A 317 2.95 0.13 -18.01
CA ILE A 317 2.48 1.53 -17.88
C ILE A 317 3.63 2.56 -17.84
N THR A 318 4.88 2.11 -17.66
CA THR A 318 6.05 3.00 -17.66
C THR A 318 6.37 3.62 -19.02
N CYS A 319 5.74 3.19 -20.13
CA CYS A 319 6.15 3.65 -21.47
C CYS A 319 5.29 4.77 -22.09
N GLN A 320 4.11 5.11 -21.53
CA GLN A 320 3.25 6.16 -22.11
C GLN A 320 3.15 7.46 -21.30
N VAL A 321 3.56 7.47 -20.02
CA VAL A 321 3.49 8.67 -19.16
C VAL A 321 4.72 9.60 -19.31
N THR A 322 5.70 9.23 -20.15
CA THR A 322 6.98 9.96 -20.27
C THR A 322 6.99 11.10 -21.29
N LYS A 323 5.88 11.38 -21.99
CA LYS A 323 5.79 12.51 -22.92
C LYS A 323 4.77 13.55 -22.46
N GLY A 324 5.18 14.39 -21.49
CA GLY A 324 4.59 15.73 -21.39
C GLY A 324 3.93 16.15 -20.08
N LEU A 325 4.25 15.56 -18.92
CA LEU A 325 3.76 16.09 -17.65
C LEU A 325 4.93 16.40 -16.70
N PHE A 326 5.00 17.64 -16.22
CA PHE A 326 5.88 18.05 -15.12
C PHE A 326 5.48 17.30 -13.85
N ILE A 327 6.04 16.11 -13.68
CA ILE A 327 5.80 15.22 -12.54
C ILE A 327 6.99 15.37 -11.60
N VAL A 328 6.72 15.80 -10.37
CA VAL A 328 7.63 15.68 -9.22
C VAL A 328 8.22 14.25 -9.23
N PRO A 329 9.54 14.04 -9.15
CA PRO A 329 10.19 12.77 -9.52
C PRO A 329 9.92 11.57 -8.59
N HIS A 330 8.86 11.58 -7.80
CA HIS A 330 8.53 10.62 -6.75
C HIS A 330 7.01 10.35 -6.66
N PHE A 331 6.37 9.87 -7.73
CA PHE A 331 5.02 9.32 -7.59
C PHE A 331 5.09 7.96 -6.84
N PRO A 332 4.36 7.76 -5.72
CA PRO A 332 4.21 6.43 -5.14
C PRO A 332 3.53 5.51 -6.18
N ARG A 333 3.87 4.21 -6.16
CA ARG A 333 3.34 3.25 -7.15
C ARG A 333 1.86 2.94 -6.90
N GLU A 334 1.38 3.10 -5.65
CA GLU A 334 0.03 2.81 -5.17
C GLU A 334 -0.29 3.70 -3.95
N PHE A 335 -1.58 4.00 -3.71
CA PHE A 335 -2.05 4.78 -2.55
C PHE A 335 -2.69 3.94 -1.43
N ASP A 336 -3.25 2.77 -1.73
CA ASP A 336 -3.92 1.86 -0.77
C ASP A 336 -4.97 2.62 0.05
N VAL A 337 -6.01 3.11 -0.63
CA VAL A 337 -7.00 4.02 -0.08
C VAL A 337 -8.07 3.21 0.67
N ASP A 338 -8.50 3.67 1.85
CA ASP A 338 -9.61 3.05 2.58
C ASP A 338 -10.97 3.61 2.10
N PHE A 339 -11.05 4.93 1.92
CA PHE A 339 -12.29 5.63 1.56
C PHE A 339 -12.08 6.70 0.49
N ILE A 340 -13.08 6.84 -0.38
CA ILE A 340 -13.12 7.85 -1.44
C ILE A 340 -14.19 8.90 -1.10
N LEU A 341 -13.80 10.17 -1.09
CA LEU A 341 -14.67 11.29 -0.78
C LEU A 341 -14.82 12.18 -2.01
N LEU A 342 -16.01 12.21 -2.60
CA LEU A 342 -16.34 13.12 -3.68
C LEU A 342 -16.73 14.47 -3.08
N ALA A 343 -15.86 15.47 -3.23
CA ALA A 343 -16.00 16.81 -2.68
C ALA A 343 -16.31 17.82 -3.80
N GLY A 344 -17.49 17.65 -4.41
CA GLY A 344 -17.91 18.43 -5.58
C GLY A 344 -17.23 17.96 -6.87
N TYR A 345 -17.17 16.64 -7.06
CA TYR A 345 -16.67 16.01 -8.28
C TYR A 345 -17.81 15.79 -9.28
N LEU A 346 -17.65 16.26 -10.52
CA LEU A 346 -18.76 16.36 -11.49
C LEU A 346 -18.81 15.23 -12.53
N LYS A 347 -17.85 14.29 -12.50
CA LYS A 347 -17.79 13.20 -13.47
C LYS A 347 -18.26 11.90 -12.83
N LEU A 348 -18.86 11.04 -13.65
CA LEU A 348 -19.31 9.72 -13.18
C LEU A 348 -18.10 8.89 -12.76
N ILE A 349 -18.21 8.21 -11.64
CA ILE A 349 -17.21 7.27 -11.18
C ILE A 349 -17.34 5.96 -11.98
N PRO A 350 -16.23 5.37 -12.47
CA PRO A 350 -16.27 4.09 -13.16
C PRO A 350 -16.90 2.98 -12.31
N VAL A 351 -17.68 2.11 -12.95
CA VAL A 351 -18.38 1.00 -12.28
C VAL A 351 -17.40 0.07 -11.59
N GLU A 352 -16.24 -0.14 -12.19
CA GLU A 352 -15.15 -0.95 -11.65
C GLU A 352 -14.65 -0.42 -10.31
N LEU A 353 -14.58 0.91 -10.15
CA LEU A 353 -14.16 1.54 -8.89
C LEU A 353 -15.25 1.44 -7.82
N ILE A 354 -16.52 1.59 -8.20
CA ILE A 354 -17.66 1.43 -7.29
C ILE A 354 -17.74 -0.01 -6.76
N GLN A 355 -17.52 -1.00 -7.63
CA GLN A 355 -17.51 -2.42 -7.26
C GLN A 355 -16.32 -2.77 -6.35
N ALA A 356 -15.17 -2.12 -6.52
CA ALA A 356 -14.00 -2.31 -5.65
C ALA A 356 -14.13 -1.64 -4.28
N TYR A 357 -14.91 -0.55 -4.18
CA TYR A 357 -15.14 0.19 -2.95
C TYR A 357 -16.61 0.11 -2.49
N PRO A 358 -17.14 -1.11 -2.23
CA PRO A 358 -18.52 -1.25 -1.81
C PRO A 358 -18.71 -0.54 -0.46
N LYS A 359 -19.61 0.44 -0.42
CA LYS A 359 -19.90 1.23 0.79
C LYS A 359 -18.70 2.03 1.33
N CYS A 360 -17.73 2.36 0.47
CA CYS A 360 -16.54 3.13 0.84
C CYS A 360 -16.39 4.45 0.08
N ILE A 361 -17.36 4.79 -0.80
CA ILE A 361 -17.37 6.04 -1.56
C ILE A 361 -18.53 6.91 -1.07
N LEU A 362 -18.22 8.11 -0.58
CA LEU A 362 -19.20 9.12 -0.19
C LEU A 362 -19.22 10.27 -1.18
N ASN A 363 -20.41 10.81 -1.42
CA ASN A 363 -20.60 12.05 -2.16
C ASN A 363 -21.45 13.02 -1.34
N ILE A 364 -21.15 14.32 -1.49
CA ILE A 364 -21.96 15.41 -0.95
C ILE A 364 -22.69 16.13 -2.07
N HIS A 365 -23.99 16.32 -1.90
CA HIS A 365 -24.87 17.01 -2.85
C HIS A 365 -25.53 18.25 -2.21
N PRO A 366 -25.53 19.42 -2.87
CA PRO A 366 -26.02 20.70 -2.32
C PRO A 366 -27.56 20.84 -2.33
N SER A 367 -28.29 19.75 -2.05
CA SER A 367 -29.74 19.78 -1.77
C SER A 367 -30.18 18.56 -0.97
N LEU A 368 -31.45 18.52 -0.55
CA LEU A 368 -32.06 17.37 0.13
C LEU A 368 -32.51 16.32 -0.88
N LEU A 369 -31.68 15.29 -1.10
CA LEU A 369 -32.04 14.18 -1.99
C LEU A 369 -33.27 13.42 -1.44
N PRO A 370 -34.17 12.93 -2.32
CA PRO A 370 -34.05 12.84 -3.78
C PRO A 370 -34.42 14.12 -4.55
N ALA A 371 -34.83 15.20 -3.88
CA ALA A 371 -35.21 16.43 -4.55
C ALA A 371 -33.97 17.14 -5.13
N PHE A 372 -34.11 17.69 -6.33
CA PHE A 372 -33.04 18.42 -7.05
C PHE A 372 -31.73 17.61 -7.18
N GLY A 373 -31.81 16.28 -7.27
CA GLY A 373 -30.70 15.38 -7.55
C GLY A 373 -30.68 14.88 -9.00
N GLY A 374 -29.55 14.32 -9.42
CA GLY A 374 -29.40 13.65 -10.70
C GLY A 374 -28.85 14.55 -11.82
N LYS A 375 -28.90 14.05 -13.05
CA LYS A 375 -28.22 14.66 -14.20
C LYS A 375 -28.74 16.08 -14.48
N GLY A 376 -27.86 17.07 -14.34
CA GLY A 376 -28.15 18.48 -14.61
C GLY A 376 -28.23 19.36 -13.36
N TYR A 377 -28.34 18.75 -12.19
CA TYR A 377 -28.38 19.43 -10.90
C TYR A 377 -27.00 19.41 -10.24
N TYR A 378 -26.18 20.42 -10.52
CA TYR A 378 -24.86 20.57 -9.91
C TYR A 378 -24.49 22.04 -9.73
N GLY A 379 -23.70 22.35 -8.70
CA GLY A 379 -23.29 23.72 -8.38
C GLY A 379 -24.48 24.68 -8.30
N MET A 380 -24.34 25.87 -8.88
CA MET A 380 -25.38 26.91 -8.84
C MET A 380 -26.71 26.53 -9.50
N LYS A 381 -26.75 25.50 -10.36
CA LYS A 381 -28.00 25.06 -10.99
C LYS A 381 -28.99 24.50 -9.97
N VAL A 382 -28.47 23.88 -8.91
CA VAL A 382 -29.29 23.33 -7.82
C VAL A 382 -30.01 24.45 -7.09
N HIS A 383 -29.27 25.44 -6.60
CA HIS A 383 -29.86 26.56 -5.85
C HIS A 383 -30.83 27.39 -6.71
N LYS A 384 -30.53 27.61 -8.00
CA LYS A 384 -31.45 28.26 -8.93
C LYS A 384 -32.75 27.49 -9.10
N ALA A 385 -32.68 26.16 -9.22
CA ALA A 385 -33.87 25.31 -9.32
C ALA A 385 -34.68 25.29 -8.03
N VAL A 386 -34.02 25.27 -6.86
CA VAL A 386 -34.69 25.35 -5.55
C VAL A 386 -35.46 26.66 -5.42
N ILE A 387 -34.84 27.81 -5.71
CA ILE A 387 -35.51 29.11 -5.68
C ILE A 387 -36.68 29.14 -6.68
N ALA A 388 -36.45 28.68 -7.92
CA ALA A 388 -37.49 28.65 -8.95
C ALA A 388 -38.69 27.73 -8.59
N SER A 389 -38.45 26.65 -7.83
CA SER A 389 -39.49 25.73 -7.38
C SER A 389 -40.38 26.29 -6.26
N GLY A 390 -39.94 27.33 -5.56
CA GLY A 390 -40.61 27.85 -4.36
C GLY A 390 -40.47 26.97 -3.11
N ALA A 391 -39.52 26.03 -3.09
CA ALA A 391 -39.26 25.20 -1.93
C ALA A 391 -38.87 26.04 -0.70
N ARG A 392 -39.46 25.73 0.46
CA ARG A 392 -39.18 26.43 1.73
C ARG A 392 -37.92 25.91 2.44
N TYR A 393 -37.43 24.75 2.03
CA TYR A 393 -36.26 24.10 2.61
C TYR A 393 -35.36 23.57 1.50
N SER A 394 -34.07 23.70 1.73
CA SER A 394 -32.98 23.07 0.99
C SER A 394 -32.04 22.41 1.99
N GLY A 395 -30.83 22.06 1.58
CA GLY A 395 -29.88 21.46 2.50
C GLY A 395 -28.66 20.86 1.82
N ALA A 396 -27.95 20.04 2.57
CA ALA A 396 -26.87 19.20 2.08
C ALA A 396 -27.23 17.75 2.35
N THR A 397 -26.92 16.86 1.40
CA THR A 397 -27.06 15.41 1.58
C THR A 397 -25.73 14.72 1.36
N ILE A 398 -25.35 13.84 2.28
CA ILE A 398 -24.24 12.90 2.09
C ILE A 398 -24.83 11.51 1.88
N HIS A 399 -24.38 10.85 0.82
CA HIS A 399 -24.86 9.52 0.46
C HIS A 399 -23.71 8.65 -0.06
N PHE A 400 -23.90 7.34 -0.02
CA PHE A 400 -23.00 6.40 -0.69
C PHE A 400 -23.15 6.51 -2.20
N VAL A 401 -22.05 6.45 -2.94
CA VAL A 401 -22.07 6.51 -4.41
C VAL A 401 -22.47 5.14 -4.99
N ASP A 402 -23.38 5.17 -5.97
CA ASP A 402 -23.72 4.02 -6.80
C ASP A 402 -23.46 4.34 -8.29
N GLN A 403 -23.97 3.50 -9.20
CA GLN A 403 -23.75 3.65 -10.64
C GLN A 403 -24.49 4.85 -11.26
N HIS A 404 -25.48 5.41 -10.56
CA HIS A 404 -26.27 6.53 -11.03
C HIS A 404 -26.00 7.78 -10.16
N TYR A 405 -26.30 8.96 -10.71
CA TYR A 405 -26.11 10.19 -9.97
C TYR A 405 -27.16 10.34 -8.86
N ASP A 406 -26.68 10.52 -7.63
CA ASP A 406 -27.46 10.93 -6.46
C ASP A 406 -28.60 9.97 -6.06
N THR A 407 -28.53 8.69 -6.43
CA THR A 407 -29.54 7.67 -6.06
C THR A 407 -29.12 6.77 -4.90
N GLY A 408 -27.87 6.87 -4.47
CA GLY A 408 -27.35 5.97 -3.46
C GLY A 408 -27.92 6.24 -2.07
N ARG A 409 -27.68 5.30 -1.15
CA ARG A 409 -28.27 5.35 0.20
C ARG A 409 -27.77 6.58 0.95
N ILE A 410 -28.74 7.38 1.40
CA ILE A 410 -28.52 8.60 2.20
C ILE A 410 -27.95 8.19 3.55
N LEU A 411 -26.85 8.84 3.95
CA LEU A 411 -26.17 8.63 5.22
C LEU A 411 -26.48 9.77 6.20
N ALA A 412 -26.47 11.02 5.74
CA ALA A 412 -26.80 12.17 6.58
C ALA A 412 -27.35 13.33 5.75
N GLN A 413 -28.22 14.14 6.36
CA GLN A 413 -28.79 15.34 5.75
C GLN A 413 -28.81 16.50 6.74
N ARG A 414 -28.57 17.72 6.24
CA ARG A 414 -28.71 18.96 7.01
C ARG A 414 -29.68 19.88 6.31
N VAL A 415 -30.76 20.24 7.00
CA VAL A 415 -31.80 21.12 6.47
C VAL A 415 -31.39 22.59 6.63
N VAL A 416 -31.68 23.38 5.60
CA VAL A 416 -31.44 24.82 5.54
C VAL A 416 -32.72 25.52 5.07
N PRO A 417 -33.23 26.53 5.79
CA PRO A 417 -34.40 27.28 5.35
C PRO A 417 -34.08 28.15 4.12
N VAL A 418 -35.03 28.23 3.20
CA VAL A 418 -35.03 29.16 2.06
C VAL A 418 -35.86 30.37 2.45
N LEU A 419 -35.22 31.53 2.53
CA LEU A 419 -35.87 32.78 2.90
C LEU A 419 -36.59 33.36 1.68
N ALA A 420 -37.65 34.13 1.92
CA ALA A 420 -38.51 34.65 0.85
C ALA A 420 -37.77 35.55 -0.16
N ASN A 421 -36.70 36.22 0.26
CA ASN A 421 -35.94 37.15 -0.56
C ASN A 421 -34.53 36.60 -0.90
N ASP A 422 -34.28 35.29 -0.70
CA ASP A 422 -32.97 34.71 -1.00
C ASP A 422 -32.66 34.77 -2.49
N THR A 423 -31.46 35.25 -2.81
CA THR A 423 -30.82 34.95 -4.09
C THR A 423 -30.26 33.52 -4.09
N ALA A 424 -30.03 32.96 -5.28
CA ALA A 424 -29.45 31.61 -5.39
C ALA A 424 -28.05 31.56 -4.74
N GLU A 425 -27.30 32.66 -4.82
CA GLU A 425 -25.96 32.82 -4.27
C GLU A 425 -25.96 32.85 -2.73
N GLU A 426 -26.91 33.55 -2.11
CA GLU A 426 -27.08 33.58 -0.65
C GLU A 426 -27.50 32.22 -0.11
N LEU A 427 -28.44 31.55 -0.79
CA LEU A 427 -28.82 30.18 -0.46
C LEU A 427 -27.62 29.23 -0.61
N ALA A 428 -26.84 29.35 -1.68
CA ALA A 428 -25.64 28.55 -1.91
C ALA A 428 -24.62 28.75 -0.77
N ALA A 429 -24.38 29.98 -0.34
CA ALA A 429 -23.46 30.28 0.75
C ALA A 429 -23.95 29.75 2.11
N ARG A 430 -25.27 29.66 2.31
CA ARG A 430 -25.87 29.06 3.52
C ARG A 430 -25.74 27.54 3.50
N VAL A 431 -26.06 26.90 2.38
CA VAL A 431 -25.90 25.45 2.20
C VAL A 431 -24.44 25.04 2.32
N LEU A 432 -23.51 25.76 1.69
CA LEU A 432 -22.08 25.45 1.70
C LEU A 432 -21.47 25.45 3.11
N ARG A 433 -21.97 26.30 4.02
CA ARG A 433 -21.55 26.30 5.43
C ARG A 433 -21.92 25.01 6.13
N GLU A 434 -23.13 24.51 5.88
CA GLU A 434 -23.60 23.24 6.41
C GLU A 434 -22.90 22.05 5.74
N GLU A 435 -22.56 22.14 4.45
CA GLU A 435 -21.74 21.13 3.77
C GLU A 435 -20.39 20.94 4.44
N HIS A 436 -19.70 22.03 4.79
CA HIS A 436 -18.38 21.98 5.44
C HIS A 436 -18.44 21.26 6.79
N GLN A 437 -19.48 21.52 7.58
CA GLN A 437 -19.66 20.90 8.89
C GLN A 437 -20.07 19.43 8.76
N LEU A 438 -21.14 19.18 8.01
CA LEU A 438 -21.70 17.84 7.83
C LEU A 438 -20.66 16.87 7.24
N TYR A 439 -19.87 17.31 6.25
CA TYR A 439 -18.92 16.42 5.60
C TYR A 439 -17.76 16.02 6.51
N VAL A 440 -17.31 16.94 7.36
CA VAL A 440 -16.27 16.64 8.36
C VAL A 440 -16.79 15.66 9.41
N GLU A 441 -18.01 15.88 9.92
CA GLU A 441 -18.65 15.00 10.92
C GLU A 441 -18.83 13.57 10.40
N VAL A 442 -19.36 13.44 9.18
CA VAL A 442 -19.57 12.13 8.55
C VAL A 442 -18.25 11.46 8.20
N THR A 443 -17.26 12.21 7.72
CA THR A 443 -15.92 11.64 7.45
C THR A 443 -15.26 11.15 8.73
N ALA A 444 -15.42 11.86 9.85
CA ALA A 444 -14.93 11.41 11.15
C ALA A 444 -15.63 10.11 11.58
N ALA A 445 -16.97 10.04 11.45
CA ALA A 445 -17.73 8.82 11.74
C ALA A 445 -17.31 7.62 10.89
N LEU A 446 -17.04 7.85 9.60
CA LEU A 446 -16.53 6.84 8.69
C LEU A 446 -15.15 6.33 9.12
N CYS A 447 -14.23 7.23 9.46
CA CYS A 447 -12.87 6.85 9.89
C CYS A 447 -12.85 6.12 11.24
N GLU A 448 -13.76 6.47 12.15
CA GLU A 448 -13.93 5.87 13.48
C GLU A 448 -14.69 4.54 13.44
N GLY A 449 -15.23 4.13 12.29
CA GLY A 449 -16.01 2.90 12.17
C GLY A 449 -17.40 2.96 12.82
N ARG A 450 -17.97 4.17 12.96
CA ARG A 450 -19.28 4.40 13.61
C ARG A 450 -20.50 4.22 12.69
N ILE A 451 -20.29 3.83 11.43
CA ILE A 451 -21.39 3.63 10.49
C ILE A 451 -21.87 2.18 10.55
N ILE A 452 -23.12 1.99 10.99
CA ILE A 452 -23.78 0.69 11.07
C ILE A 452 -24.83 0.59 9.98
N TRP A 453 -25.03 -0.61 9.45
CA TRP A 453 -26.08 -0.90 8.49
C TRP A 453 -27.20 -1.69 9.17
N ARG A 454 -28.43 -1.20 9.06
CA ARG A 454 -29.64 -1.94 9.45
C ARG A 454 -29.90 -3.09 8.47
N GLU A 455 -30.75 -4.03 8.87
CA GLU A 455 -31.16 -5.17 8.03
C GLU A 455 -31.86 -4.76 6.72
N ASP A 456 -32.55 -3.61 6.72
CA ASP A 456 -33.21 -3.02 5.55
C ASP A 456 -32.24 -2.29 4.60
N GLY A 457 -30.95 -2.24 4.93
CA GLY A 457 -29.92 -1.58 4.13
C GLY A 457 -29.84 -0.07 4.32
N VAL A 458 -30.45 0.50 5.36
CA VAL A 458 -30.29 1.91 5.74
C VAL A 458 -29.04 2.08 6.60
N PRO A 459 -28.11 2.98 6.23
CA PRO A 459 -26.95 3.29 7.06
C PRO A 459 -27.32 4.25 8.19
N LEU A 460 -26.72 4.06 9.37
CA LEU A 460 -26.89 4.89 10.57
C LEU A 460 -25.53 5.28 11.13
N ILE A 461 -25.44 6.46 11.74
CA ILE A 461 -24.24 6.91 12.44
C ILE A 461 -24.45 6.71 13.94
N LEU A 462 -23.55 5.96 14.59
CA LEU A 462 -23.52 5.85 16.05
C LEU A 462 -23.07 7.17 16.69
N SER A 463 -23.77 7.59 17.74
CA SER A 463 -23.35 8.73 18.56
C SER A 463 -22.03 8.44 19.26
N ARG A 464 -21.21 9.49 19.43
CA ARG A 464 -19.94 9.40 20.18
C ARG A 464 -20.15 9.25 21.69
N GLU A 465 -21.24 9.83 22.20
CA GLU A 465 -21.51 9.92 23.63
C GLU A 465 -22.30 8.69 24.12
N ASN A 466 -23.22 8.19 23.30
CA ASN A 466 -24.10 7.08 23.64
C ASN A 466 -24.10 6.00 22.54
N PRO A 467 -23.56 4.79 22.80
CA PRO A 467 -23.51 3.72 21.80
C PRO A 467 -24.88 3.11 21.45
N ASN A 468 -25.95 3.51 22.16
CA ASN A 468 -27.33 3.09 21.90
C ASN A 468 -28.14 4.14 21.12
N GLU A 469 -27.56 5.30 20.83
CA GLU A 469 -28.20 6.38 20.08
C GLU A 469 -27.61 6.50 18.69
N TYR A 470 -28.50 6.70 17.72
CA TYR A 470 -28.16 6.88 16.31
C TYR A 470 -28.53 8.29 15.88
N SER A 471 -27.65 8.92 15.10
CA SER A 471 -27.85 10.25 14.51
C SER A 471 -28.09 10.17 13.02
#